data_AF-A0A6P2XSG2-F1
#
_entry.id   AF-A0A6P2XSG2-F1
#
_cell.length_a   1.000
_cell.length_b   1.000
_cell.length_c   1.000
_cell.angle_alpha   90.00
_cell.angle_beta   90.00
_cell.angle_gamma   90.00
#
_symmetry.space_group_name_H-M   'P 1'
#
loop_
_entity.id
_entity.type
_entity.pdbx_description
1 polymer ?
#
loop_
_entity_poly.entity_id
_entity_poly.type
_entity_poly.pdbx_seq_one_letter_code
_entity_poly.pdbx_strand_id
1 'polypeptide(L)'
;MSENQAGTGAGADEQRRFRTALSMFATGVAVITAPRKEGMPIGITVASFNSVSLDPPLILFSVDRRSLSLGDLAGAGGYAVNVLDETQQHLSNCFAKANGDKWGWRADAADDDGAVLLPDALATFECEPYAQYDGGDHVIFVGRVTRHCARSEGRPLIFFGGRYRTLDGMHAPSA
;
A
#
# COMPACT_ATOMS: atom_id res chain seq x y z
N MET A 1 5.80 -22.01 -42.99
CA MET A 1 4.96 -21.55 -41.85
C MET A 1 5.86 -21.42 -40.63
N SER A 2 6.50 -20.26 -40.47
CA SER A 2 7.40 -19.98 -39.35
C SER A 2 7.46 -18.47 -39.18
N GLU A 3 6.39 -17.89 -38.67
CA GLU A 3 6.42 -16.54 -38.13
C GLU A 3 5.70 -16.56 -36.79
N ASN A 4 6.21 -15.71 -35.89
CA ASN A 4 5.63 -15.34 -34.61
C ASN A 4 6.04 -16.13 -33.35
N GLN A 5 7.33 -16.07 -33.00
CA GLN A 5 7.78 -16.20 -31.59
C GLN A 5 8.60 -14.98 -31.09
N ALA A 6 8.98 -14.04 -31.96
CA ALA A 6 9.86 -12.92 -31.57
C ALA A 6 9.14 -11.72 -30.92
N GLY A 7 7.83 -11.55 -31.15
CA GLY A 7 7.08 -10.37 -30.68
C GLY A 7 6.72 -10.36 -29.18
N THR A 8 6.61 -11.53 -28.55
CA THR A 8 6.22 -11.64 -27.13
C THR A 8 7.40 -11.45 -26.18
N GLY A 9 8.61 -11.84 -26.58
CA GLY A 9 9.83 -11.69 -25.78
C GLY A 9 10.28 -10.23 -25.61
N ALA A 10 10.25 -9.44 -26.69
CA ALA A 10 10.66 -8.05 -26.67
C ALA A 10 9.77 -7.18 -25.76
N GLY A 11 8.46 -7.44 -25.74
CA GLY A 11 7.51 -6.75 -24.86
C GLY A 11 7.71 -7.09 -23.38
N ALA A 12 7.94 -8.37 -23.05
CA ALA A 12 8.21 -8.80 -21.68
C ALA A 12 9.53 -8.22 -21.14
N ASP A 13 10.55 -8.11 -22.00
CA ASP A 13 11.83 -7.52 -21.62
C ASP A 13 11.75 -6.00 -21.42
N GLU A 14 10.94 -5.29 -22.21
CA GLU A 14 10.64 -3.87 -21.99
C GLU A 14 9.91 -3.66 -20.66
N GLN A 15 8.86 -4.45 -20.37
CA GLN A 15 8.14 -4.36 -19.09
C GLN A 15 9.06 -4.58 -17.88
N ARG A 16 9.99 -5.53 -17.98
CA ARG A 16 10.99 -5.78 -16.94
C ARG A 16 11.91 -4.58 -16.75
N ARG A 17 12.43 -4.01 -17.85
CA ARG A 17 13.30 -2.82 -17.83
C ARG A 17 12.57 -1.60 -17.26
N PHE A 18 11.33 -1.38 -17.66
CA PHE A 18 10.49 -0.32 -17.13
C PHE A 18 10.25 -0.48 -15.61
N ARG A 19 9.90 -1.69 -15.15
CA ARG A 19 9.73 -1.98 -13.71
C ARG A 19 11.02 -1.75 -12.93
N THR A 20 12.17 -2.13 -13.48
CA THR A 20 13.48 -1.85 -12.87
C THR A 20 13.72 -0.34 -12.76
N ALA A 21 13.43 0.43 -13.81
CA ALA A 21 13.56 1.88 -13.80
C ALA A 21 12.67 2.52 -12.72
N LEU A 22 11.40 2.11 -12.63
CA LEU A 22 10.47 2.59 -11.59
C LEU A 22 10.99 2.30 -10.18
N SER A 23 11.62 1.14 -9.97
CA SER A 23 12.15 0.76 -8.65
C SER A 23 13.30 1.62 -8.14
N MET A 24 13.85 2.51 -8.98
CA MET A 24 14.89 3.47 -8.60
C MET A 24 14.33 4.71 -7.90
N PHE A 25 13.00 4.90 -7.87
CA PHE A 25 12.38 5.87 -6.99
C PHE A 25 12.14 5.21 -5.62
N ALA A 26 12.94 5.59 -4.62
CA ALA A 26 12.80 5.05 -3.27
C ALA A 26 11.48 5.53 -2.64
N THR A 27 10.75 4.61 -2.00
CA THR A 27 9.49 4.92 -1.31
C THR A 27 9.48 4.36 0.10
N GLY A 28 8.64 4.94 0.95
CA GLY A 28 8.13 4.20 2.11
C GLY A 28 7.23 3.04 1.67
N VAL A 29 6.85 2.20 2.63
CA VAL A 29 5.89 1.12 2.44
C VAL A 29 4.67 1.38 3.31
N ALA A 30 3.48 1.20 2.74
CA ALA A 30 2.23 1.31 3.48
C ALA A 30 1.36 0.06 3.31
N VAL A 31 0.47 -0.18 4.26
CA VAL A 31 -0.61 -1.16 4.15
C VAL A 31 -1.95 -0.44 4.13
N ILE A 32 -2.69 -0.64 3.05
CA ILE A 32 -4.09 -0.22 2.92
C ILE A 32 -4.96 -1.27 3.59
N THR A 33 -5.84 -0.86 4.49
CA THR A 33 -6.81 -1.73 5.14
C THR A 33 -8.22 -1.20 4.95
N ALA A 34 -9.20 -2.08 4.79
CA ALA A 34 -10.60 -1.69 4.66
C ALA A 34 -11.49 -2.80 5.21
N PRO A 35 -12.71 -2.47 5.65
CA PRO A 35 -13.64 -3.48 6.13
C PRO A 35 -14.06 -4.37 4.96
N ARG A 36 -14.44 -5.61 5.29
CA ARG A 36 -15.10 -6.52 4.36
C ARG A 36 -16.52 -6.77 4.87
N LYS A 37 -17.47 -6.95 3.94
CA LYS A 37 -18.88 -7.21 4.31
C LYS A 37 -19.03 -8.44 5.21
N GLU A 38 -18.24 -9.47 4.95
CA GLU A 38 -18.23 -10.72 5.72
C GLU A 38 -16.79 -11.23 5.87
N GLY A 39 -16.44 -11.64 7.09
CA GLY A 39 -15.11 -12.20 7.41
C GLY A 39 -14.05 -11.13 7.69
N MET A 40 -12.78 -11.53 7.58
CA MET A 40 -11.66 -10.66 7.93
C MET A 40 -11.55 -9.45 6.98
N PRO A 41 -11.12 -8.28 7.50
CA PRO A 41 -10.89 -7.09 6.70
C PRO A 41 -9.86 -7.34 5.60
N ILE A 42 -9.85 -6.50 4.57
CA ILE A 42 -8.80 -6.57 3.55
C ILE A 42 -7.54 -5.86 4.04
N GLY A 43 -6.40 -6.29 3.51
CA GLY A 43 -5.13 -5.61 3.71
C GLY A 43 -4.24 -5.76 2.47
N ILE A 44 -3.65 -4.67 2.00
CA ILE A 44 -2.87 -4.61 0.75
C ILE A 44 -1.60 -3.81 1.00
N THR A 45 -0.44 -4.42 0.84
CA THR A 45 0.83 -3.68 0.82
C THR A 45 0.95 -2.87 -0.46
N VAL A 46 1.26 -1.59 -0.33
CA VAL A 46 1.52 -0.67 -1.44
C VAL A 46 2.82 0.12 -1.23
N ALA A 47 3.51 0.39 -2.33
CA ALA A 47 4.62 1.33 -2.41
C ALA A 47 4.25 2.58 -3.24
N SER A 48 3.01 2.65 -3.74
CA SER A 48 2.48 3.72 -4.61
C SER A 48 1.82 4.86 -3.84
N PHE A 49 1.84 4.82 -2.50
CA PHE A 49 1.24 5.85 -1.65
C PHE A 49 1.94 7.20 -1.84
N ASN A 50 1.15 8.28 -1.93
CA ASN A 50 1.66 9.65 -1.93
C ASN A 50 0.61 10.67 -1.45
N SER A 51 1.07 11.85 -1.02
CA SER A 51 0.20 13.01 -0.74
C SER A 51 -0.22 13.71 -2.03
N VAL A 52 -1.43 14.26 -2.05
CA VAL A 52 -2.01 14.96 -3.22
C VAL A 52 -2.32 16.42 -2.91
N SER A 53 -2.99 16.69 -1.79
CA SER A 53 -3.48 18.02 -1.45
C SER A 53 -3.50 18.22 0.06
N LEU A 54 -3.32 19.47 0.50
CA LEU A 54 -3.47 19.85 1.91
C LEU A 54 -4.89 20.36 2.23
N ASP A 55 -5.54 21.07 1.30
CA ASP A 55 -6.91 21.55 1.45
C ASP A 55 -7.71 21.37 0.14
N PRO A 56 -8.64 20.40 0.07
CA PRO A 56 -8.91 19.39 1.09
C PRO A 56 -7.72 18.43 1.29
N PRO A 57 -7.60 17.76 2.45
CA PRO A 57 -6.49 16.85 2.72
C PRO A 57 -6.67 15.54 1.93
N LEU A 58 -5.89 15.36 0.87
CA LEU A 58 -6.00 14.22 -0.05
C LEU A 58 -4.69 13.43 -0.13
N ILE A 59 -4.83 12.11 -0.19
CA ILE A 59 -3.76 11.16 -0.51
C ILE A 59 -4.18 10.29 -1.70
N LEU A 60 -3.23 9.58 -2.29
CA LEU A 60 -3.49 8.56 -3.30
C LEU A 60 -2.66 7.31 -3.11
N PHE A 61 -3.10 6.23 -3.75
CA PHE A 61 -2.34 5.01 -3.99
C PHE A 61 -2.97 4.24 -5.16
N SER A 62 -2.23 3.28 -5.72
CA SER A 62 -2.69 2.48 -6.87
C SER A 62 -2.71 1.00 -6.52
N VAL A 63 -3.77 0.29 -6.95
CA VAL A 63 -3.97 -1.16 -6.71
C VAL A 63 -4.13 -1.90 -8.03
N ASP A 64 -3.40 -3.02 -8.19
CA ASP A 64 -3.46 -3.88 -9.37
C ASP A 64 -4.89 -4.41 -9.58
N ARG A 65 -5.37 -4.36 -10.82
CA ARG A 65 -6.72 -4.85 -11.19
C ARG A 65 -6.95 -6.33 -10.89
N ARG A 66 -5.89 -7.11 -10.76
CA ARG A 66 -5.93 -8.54 -10.40
C ARG A 66 -5.97 -8.78 -8.90
N SER A 67 -5.89 -7.73 -8.07
CA SER A 67 -6.01 -7.85 -6.63
C SER A 67 -7.37 -8.43 -6.24
N LEU A 68 -7.37 -9.53 -5.48
CA LEU A 68 -8.59 -10.15 -4.96
C LEU A 68 -9.35 -9.22 -4.00
N SER A 69 -8.67 -8.23 -3.42
CA SER A 69 -9.25 -7.23 -2.53
C SER A 69 -9.76 -5.99 -3.26
N LEU A 70 -9.63 -5.91 -4.60
CA LEU A 70 -10.01 -4.71 -5.35
C LEU A 70 -11.51 -4.41 -5.20
N GLY A 71 -12.37 -5.42 -5.31
CA GLY A 71 -13.82 -5.23 -5.23
C GLY A 71 -14.26 -4.71 -3.85
N ASP A 72 -13.74 -5.32 -2.78
CA ASP A 72 -14.00 -4.89 -1.40
C ASP A 72 -13.53 -3.45 -1.18
N LEU A 73 -12.31 -3.11 -1.63
CA LEU A 73 -11.77 -1.76 -1.48
C LEU A 73 -12.57 -0.72 -2.29
N ALA A 74 -12.93 -1.04 -3.53
CA ALA A 74 -13.66 -0.14 -4.42
C ALA A 74 -15.07 0.17 -3.91
N GLY A 75 -15.69 -0.76 -3.17
CA GLY A 75 -17.00 -0.59 -2.54
C GLY A 75 -16.95 -0.13 -1.08
N ALA A 76 -15.78 -0.01 -0.46
CA ALA A 76 -15.66 0.35 0.96
C ALA A 76 -16.06 1.81 1.20
N GLY A 77 -16.83 2.05 2.27
CA GLY A 77 -17.19 3.41 2.72
C GLY A 77 -16.06 4.17 3.43
N GLY A 78 -14.99 3.46 3.80
CA GLY A 78 -13.80 4.02 4.43
C GLY A 78 -12.66 3.01 4.44
N TYR A 79 -11.43 3.50 4.51
CA TYR A 79 -10.22 2.68 4.57
C TYR A 79 -9.11 3.41 5.33
N ALA A 80 -8.10 2.68 5.77
CA ALA A 80 -6.92 3.23 6.41
C ALA A 80 -5.66 3.02 5.57
N VAL A 81 -4.74 3.99 5.65
CA VAL A 81 -3.36 3.86 5.17
C VAL A 81 -2.45 3.78 6.39
N ASN A 82 -1.67 2.71 6.50
CA ASN A 82 -0.74 2.47 7.61
C ASN A 82 0.70 2.50 7.08
N VAL A 83 1.42 3.60 7.30
CA VAL A 83 2.83 3.74 6.90
C VAL A 83 3.69 2.95 7.87
N LEU A 84 4.47 2.01 7.35
CA LEU A 84 5.15 1.00 8.15
C LEU A 84 6.49 1.48 8.73
N ASP A 85 6.74 1.08 9.97
CA ASP A 85 8.06 1.12 10.59
C ASP A 85 8.98 0.02 10.03
N GLU A 86 10.29 0.23 10.07
CA GLU A 86 11.32 -0.70 9.59
C GLU A 86 11.19 -2.10 10.21
N THR A 87 10.72 -2.18 11.46
CA THR A 87 10.50 -3.44 12.19
C THR A 87 9.31 -4.24 11.63
N GLN A 88 8.45 -3.60 10.83
CA GLN A 88 7.22 -4.17 10.28
C GLN A 88 7.38 -4.75 8.87
N GLN A 89 8.62 -5.07 8.45
CA GLN A 89 8.88 -5.79 7.19
C GLN A 89 8.04 -7.08 7.07
N HIS A 90 7.81 -7.77 8.18
CA HIS A 90 6.99 -8.98 8.23
C HIS A 90 5.52 -8.72 7.84
N LEU A 91 4.92 -7.60 8.28
CA LEU A 91 3.57 -7.20 7.88
C LEU A 91 3.52 -6.86 6.39
N SER A 92 4.50 -6.09 5.89
CA SER A 92 4.61 -5.80 4.46
C SER A 92 4.59 -7.07 3.61
N ASN A 93 5.40 -8.07 3.99
CA ASN A 93 5.44 -9.36 3.31
C ASN A 93 4.13 -10.15 3.41
N CYS A 94 3.45 -10.06 4.55
CA CYS A 94 2.19 -10.74 4.80
C CYS A 94 1.07 -10.17 3.91
N PHE A 95 0.89 -8.84 3.94
CA PHE A 95 -0.16 -8.15 3.20
C PHE A 95 0.08 -8.07 1.68
N ALA A 96 1.31 -8.29 1.21
CA ALA A 96 1.65 -8.40 -0.21
C ALA A 96 1.26 -9.75 -0.83
N LYS A 97 1.10 -10.82 -0.03
CA LYS A 97 0.74 -12.16 -0.52
C LYS A 97 -0.78 -12.29 -0.69
N ALA A 98 -1.21 -12.80 -1.85
CA ALA A 98 -2.60 -13.20 -2.05
C ALA A 98 -2.92 -14.47 -1.24
N ASN A 99 -4.15 -14.59 -0.73
CA ASN A 99 -4.67 -15.77 -0.02
C ASN A 99 -3.85 -16.25 1.19
N GLY A 100 -3.03 -15.38 1.78
CA GLY A 100 -2.37 -15.66 3.05
C GLY A 100 -3.30 -15.41 4.23
N ASP A 101 -3.00 -16.04 5.37
CA ASP A 101 -3.57 -15.64 6.66
C ASP A 101 -2.96 -14.29 7.08
N LYS A 102 -3.65 -13.21 6.71
CA LYS A 102 -3.20 -11.83 6.90
C LYS A 102 -3.40 -11.31 8.33
N TRP A 103 -4.32 -11.93 9.06
CA TRP A 103 -4.84 -11.44 10.33
C TRP A 103 -4.72 -12.46 11.47
N GLY A 104 -4.03 -13.59 11.27
CA GLY A 104 -3.81 -14.58 12.33
C GLY A 104 -3.12 -14.04 13.58
N TRP A 105 -2.48 -12.86 13.51
CA TRP A 105 -1.90 -12.15 14.66
C TRP A 105 -2.88 -11.19 15.37
N ARG A 106 -4.06 -10.93 14.79
CA ARG A 106 -5.11 -10.03 15.29
C ARG A 106 -6.50 -10.60 15.02
N ALA A 107 -6.90 -11.56 15.85
CA ALA A 107 -8.18 -12.27 15.69
C ALA A 107 -9.42 -11.37 15.87
N ASP A 108 -9.29 -10.29 16.65
CA ASP A 108 -10.29 -9.24 16.87
C ASP A 108 -10.47 -8.32 15.66
N ALA A 109 -9.63 -8.40 14.63
CA ALA A 109 -9.74 -7.54 13.44
C ALA A 109 -11.07 -7.72 12.69
N ALA A 110 -11.77 -8.83 12.88
CA ALA A 110 -13.11 -9.05 12.31
C ALA A 110 -14.19 -8.18 12.96
N ASP A 111 -13.95 -7.68 14.17
CA ASP A 111 -14.89 -6.85 14.94
C ASP A 111 -14.69 -5.34 14.67
N ASP A 112 -13.68 -4.97 13.88
CA ASP A 112 -13.42 -3.58 13.51
C ASP A 112 -14.42 -3.10 12.45
N ASP A 113 -15.43 -2.35 12.90
CA ASP A 113 -16.33 -1.62 12.02
C ASP A 113 -15.61 -0.38 11.44
N GLY A 114 -15.01 -0.55 10.26
CA GLY A 114 -14.43 0.54 9.48
C GLY A 114 -12.95 0.35 9.11
N ALA A 115 -12.19 1.45 9.15
CA ALA A 115 -10.78 1.46 8.78
C ALA A 115 -9.91 0.81 9.86
N VAL A 116 -9.18 -0.25 9.51
CA VAL A 116 -8.40 -1.04 10.47
C VAL A 116 -6.99 -0.46 10.64
N LEU A 117 -6.66 0.08 11.80
CA LEU A 117 -5.32 0.61 12.08
C LEU A 117 -4.37 -0.50 12.50
N LEU A 118 -3.16 -0.51 11.93
CA LEU A 118 -2.10 -1.42 12.34
C LEU A 118 -1.37 -0.85 13.55
N PRO A 119 -1.20 -1.63 14.64
CA PRO A 119 -0.39 -1.22 15.78
C PRO A 119 1.03 -0.85 15.33
N ASP A 120 1.62 0.12 16.01
CA ASP A 120 3.00 0.57 15.83
C ASP A 120 3.38 1.10 14.44
N ALA A 121 2.42 1.27 13.52
CA ALA A 121 2.64 2.01 12.28
C ALA A 121 3.19 3.41 12.59
N LEU A 122 4.13 3.90 11.77
CA LEU A 122 4.74 5.22 11.95
C LEU A 122 3.73 6.35 11.75
N ALA A 123 2.83 6.18 10.80
CA ALA A 123 1.73 7.09 10.57
C ALA A 123 0.50 6.32 10.10
N THR A 124 -0.67 6.80 10.50
CA THR A 124 -1.95 6.27 10.07
C THR A 124 -2.82 7.38 9.51
N PHE A 125 -3.60 7.06 8.48
CA PHE A 125 -4.56 7.95 7.86
C PHE A 125 -5.88 7.21 7.67
N GLU A 126 -6.92 7.60 8.39
CA GLU A 126 -8.29 7.16 8.13
C GLU A 126 -8.85 8.03 6.99
N CYS A 127 -9.43 7.38 5.98
CA CYS A 127 -9.83 8.02 4.74
C CYS A 127 -11.26 7.64 4.35
N GLU A 128 -11.97 8.63 3.83
CA GLU A 128 -13.19 8.41 3.04
C GLU A 128 -12.83 8.35 1.54
N PRO A 129 -13.51 7.53 0.73
CA PRO A 129 -13.34 7.53 -0.72
C PRO A 129 -13.62 8.91 -1.31
N TYR A 130 -12.67 9.45 -2.08
CA TYR A 130 -12.82 10.74 -2.75
C TYR A 130 -13.01 10.58 -4.26
N ALA A 131 -12.16 9.78 -4.91
CA ALA A 131 -12.28 9.46 -6.34
C ALA A 131 -11.55 8.16 -6.70
N GLN A 132 -11.93 7.56 -7.82
CA GLN A 132 -11.22 6.44 -8.44
C GLN A 132 -10.98 6.74 -9.92
N TYR A 133 -9.78 6.46 -10.42
CA TYR A 133 -9.39 6.69 -11.81
C TYR A 133 -8.79 5.44 -12.44
N ASP A 134 -8.93 5.33 -13.76
CA ASP A 134 -8.20 4.35 -14.54
C ASP A 134 -6.69 4.68 -14.51
N GLY A 135 -5.87 3.65 -14.29
CA GLY A 135 -4.41 3.72 -14.33
C GLY A 135 -3.82 2.61 -15.19
N GLY A 136 -4.49 2.20 -16.27
CA GLY A 136 -4.10 1.05 -17.07
C GLY A 136 -4.36 -0.27 -16.35
N ASP A 137 -3.31 -0.99 -15.97
CA ASP A 137 -3.42 -2.26 -15.22
C ASP A 137 -3.70 -2.07 -13.72
N HIS A 138 -3.78 -0.82 -13.26
CA HIS A 138 -4.15 -0.44 -11.90
C HIS A 138 -5.40 0.43 -11.87
N VAL A 139 -6.04 0.48 -10.70
CA VAL A 139 -6.99 1.53 -10.32
C VAL A 139 -6.29 2.49 -9.37
N ILE A 140 -6.38 3.79 -9.63
CA ILE A 140 -5.86 4.84 -8.76
C ILE A 140 -6.98 5.25 -7.81
N PHE A 141 -6.71 5.15 -6.51
CA PHE A 141 -7.60 5.58 -5.45
C PHE A 141 -7.14 6.92 -4.91
N VAL A 142 -8.07 7.87 -4.79
CA VAL A 142 -7.87 9.12 -4.04
C VAL A 142 -8.74 9.06 -2.80
N GLY A 143 -8.14 9.33 -1.65
CA GLY A 143 -8.78 9.32 -0.35
C GLY A 143 -8.73 10.68 0.31
N ARG A 144 -9.85 11.09 0.90
CA ARG A 144 -9.89 12.27 1.77
C ARG A 144 -9.58 11.85 3.19
N VAL A 145 -8.52 12.40 3.76
CA VAL A 145 -8.12 12.11 5.14
C VAL A 145 -9.10 12.77 6.10
N THR A 146 -9.69 11.98 6.98
CA THR A 146 -10.61 12.45 8.03
C THR A 146 -9.96 12.46 9.41
N ARG A 147 -9.05 11.50 9.67
CA ARG A 147 -8.23 11.43 10.88
C ARG A 147 -6.83 10.95 10.54
N HIS A 148 -5.84 11.42 11.28
CA HIS A 148 -4.46 10.97 11.12
C HIS A 148 -3.70 11.00 12.45
N CYS A 149 -2.71 10.12 12.57
CA CYS A 149 -1.79 10.08 13.69
C CYS A 149 -0.38 9.79 13.17
N ALA A 150 0.64 10.26 13.87
CA ALA A 150 2.03 9.95 13.57
C ALA A 150 2.82 9.79 14.87
N ARG A 151 3.85 8.94 14.83
CA ARG A 151 4.83 8.79 15.90
C ARG A 151 6.06 9.63 15.58
N SER A 152 6.60 10.31 16.59
CA SER A 152 7.84 11.09 16.47
C SER A 152 9.10 10.23 16.48
N GLU A 153 8.99 8.98 16.93
CA GLU A 153 10.07 8.01 17.02
C GLU A 153 9.80 6.79 16.12
N GLY A 154 10.88 6.18 15.64
CA GLY A 154 10.85 5.03 14.72
C GLY A 154 11.53 5.36 13.40
N ARG A 155 11.70 4.36 12.54
CA ARG A 155 12.40 4.50 11.24
C ARG A 155 11.54 3.92 10.13
N PRO A 156 11.39 4.58 8.98
CA PRO A 156 10.50 4.10 7.93
C PRO A 156 11.02 2.82 7.29
N LEU A 157 10.10 1.89 7.00
CA LEU A 157 10.39 0.79 6.10
C LEU A 157 10.53 1.34 4.68
N ILE A 158 11.74 1.26 4.11
CA ILE A 158 12.04 1.75 2.76
C ILE A 158 12.07 0.60 1.76
N PHE A 159 11.52 0.83 0.57
CA PHE A 159 11.65 -0.05 -0.59
C PHE A 159 12.37 0.66 -1.73
N PHE A 160 13.47 0.08 -2.20
CA PHE A 160 14.31 0.66 -3.25
C PHE A 160 15.08 -0.43 -4.00
N GLY A 161 15.10 -0.33 -5.33
CA GLY A 161 15.77 -1.31 -6.21
C GLY A 161 15.22 -2.73 -6.05
N GLY A 162 13.91 -2.85 -5.77
CA GLY A 162 13.23 -4.14 -5.60
C GLY A 162 13.54 -4.86 -4.28
N ARG A 163 14.04 -4.15 -3.26
CA ARG A 163 14.42 -4.73 -1.97
C ARG A 163 14.14 -3.75 -0.83
N TYR A 164 13.96 -4.26 0.38
CA TYR A 164 13.91 -3.42 1.58
C TYR A 164 15.28 -2.77 1.88
N ARG A 165 15.25 -1.55 2.41
CA ARG A 165 16.40 -0.75 2.81
C ARG A 165 16.11 -0.07 4.15
N THR A 166 17.17 0.38 4.79
CA THR A 166 17.14 1.20 6.00
C THR A 166 17.70 2.59 5.67
N LEU A 167 17.20 3.61 6.36
CA LEU A 167 17.83 4.93 6.34
C LEU A 167 18.93 4.98 7.40
N ASP A 168 20.12 5.42 7.01
CA ASP A 168 21.22 5.65 7.94
C ASP A 168 21.08 7.05 8.56
N GLY A 169 21.37 7.18 9.87
CA GLY A 169 21.64 8.48 10.48
C GLY A 169 20.44 9.35 10.89
N MET A 170 19.26 8.78 11.14
CA MET A 170 18.18 9.53 11.81
C MET A 170 18.62 9.98 13.21
N HIS A 171 19.10 11.22 13.32
CA HIS A 171 19.27 11.87 14.61
C HIS A 171 17.89 12.12 15.21
N ALA A 172 17.73 11.81 16.50
CA ALA A 172 16.55 12.24 17.24
C ALA A 172 16.39 13.76 17.06
N PRO A 173 15.16 14.27 16.88
CA PRO A 173 14.94 15.70 16.78
C PRO A 173 15.59 16.38 17.99
N SER A 174 16.41 17.40 17.75
CA SER A 174 16.93 18.23 18.83
C SER A 174 15.75 18.83 19.58
N ALA A 175 15.69 18.58 20.89
CA ALA A 175 14.68 19.08 21.81
C ALA A 175 14.54 20.61 21.77
#